data_AF-A0A0K8TZN8-F1
#
_entry.id   AF-A0A0K8TZN8-F1
#
_cell.length_a   1.000
_cell.length_b   1.000
_cell.length_c   1.000
_cell.angle_alpha   90.00
_cell.angle_beta   90.00
_cell.angle_gamma   90.00
#
_symmetry.space_group_name_H-M   'P 1'
#
loop_
_entity.id
_entity.type
_entity.pdbx_description
1 polymer ?
#
loop_
_entity_poly.entity_id
_entity_poly.type
_entity_poly.pdbx_seq_one_letter_code
_entity_poly.pdbx_strand_id
1 'polypeptide(L)'
;DNGYKVYWENSAQIVPPHDKHIHNRILENLEPWEDSFDTNGLYICTCLLADPKDAITAYVQRVQAGVPREFIDINSRSELRFVYTAMHGVGYPFLQKVFEAVRIKPVIYVKEQNDPDPEFPTVAFPNPEEGRVALDMAINLADRENVEYVIANDPDADRFALVTRNPMTREWKIYKGNEIGALLGWWAMFLYKDQNPSPDFKNCWMIASTVSSKILKAYAQKEGFNFIETLTGFKWMANEADRLIKSGKTVLFSFEESIGFMFGTTVYDKDGVNAACQVVTMANYLHAVKGISLDQKLEEIYKEYGFHYNNASYFFCYEPVVINKIFERLRNFSGSPKTYPNAILNGKYKIQFIRDLTNGVDTEQPDGNAILPVSASTQMITFKFFNGLVITLRTSGTEPKIKYYAEMCAQPGQSDFEALINTTNEMVSAIIEEFLQPSVNKLTPKAD
;
A
#
# COMPACT_ATOMS: atom_id res chain seq x y z
N ASP A 1 10.09 5.41 19.39
CA ASP A 1 11.15 5.32 18.36
C ASP A 1 11.40 6.68 17.73
N ASN A 2 12.60 6.91 17.21
CA ASN A 2 12.92 8.05 16.36
C ASN A 2 13.47 7.52 15.03
N GLY A 3 13.10 8.14 13.91
CA GLY A 3 13.41 7.69 12.57
C GLY A 3 13.83 8.83 11.66
N TYR A 4 14.63 8.51 10.65
CA TYR A 4 15.11 9.46 9.66
C TYR A 4 14.88 8.90 8.26
N LYS A 5 14.16 9.65 7.41
CA LYS A 5 13.92 9.31 6.00
C LYS A 5 14.84 10.15 5.11
N VAL A 6 15.53 9.49 4.18
CA VAL A 6 16.44 10.15 3.22
C VAL A 6 15.84 10.07 1.82
N TYR A 7 15.66 11.24 1.22
CA TYR A 7 15.22 11.42 -0.15
C TYR A 7 16.38 11.90 -1.01
N TRP A 8 16.39 11.52 -2.28
CA TRP A 8 17.40 11.95 -3.24
C TRP A 8 16.93 13.18 -4.03
N GLU A 9 17.74 13.65 -5.00
CA GLU A 9 17.43 14.83 -5.82
C GLU A 9 16.14 14.67 -6.64
N ASN A 10 15.71 13.43 -6.91
CA ASN A 10 14.43 13.14 -7.57
C ASN A 10 13.24 13.14 -6.60
N SER A 11 13.44 13.50 -5.32
CA SER A 11 12.40 13.50 -4.28
C SER A 11 11.82 12.12 -3.94
N ALA A 12 12.42 11.03 -4.43
CA ALA A 12 12.10 9.67 -4.02
C ALA A 12 13.10 9.22 -2.95
N GLN A 13 12.70 8.25 -2.12
CA GLN A 13 13.59 7.65 -1.13
C GLN A 13 14.78 6.93 -1.80
N ILE A 14 15.94 6.97 -1.15
CA ILE A 14 17.19 6.41 -1.69
C ILE A 14 17.13 4.89 -1.91
N VAL A 15 17.74 4.44 -3.02
CA VAL A 15 17.92 3.03 -3.39
C VAL A 15 19.41 2.74 -3.63
N PRO A 16 19.83 1.46 -3.70
CA PRO A 16 21.20 1.13 -4.07
C PRO A 16 21.64 1.77 -5.39
N PRO A 17 22.90 2.25 -5.49
CA PRO A 17 23.97 2.10 -4.49
C PRO A 17 24.07 3.25 -3.46
N HIS A 18 23.22 4.28 -3.53
CA HIS A 18 23.32 5.46 -2.66
C HIS A 18 23.22 5.11 -1.17
N ASP A 19 22.29 4.22 -0.81
CA ASP A 19 22.13 3.74 0.56
C ASP A 19 23.38 3.04 1.11
N LYS A 20 24.05 2.20 0.29
CA LYS A 20 25.32 1.55 0.65
C LYS A 20 26.44 2.54 0.84
N HIS A 21 26.54 3.55 -0.03
CA HIS A 21 27.56 4.59 0.10
C HIS A 21 27.35 5.43 1.36
N ILE A 22 26.10 5.81 1.67
CA ILE A 22 25.76 6.52 2.91
C ILE A 22 26.08 5.64 4.13
N HIS A 23 25.70 4.36 4.11
CA HIS A 23 26.00 3.42 5.19
C HIS A 23 27.52 3.31 5.44
N ASN A 24 28.32 3.14 4.39
CA ASN A 24 29.78 3.09 4.52
C ASN A 24 30.34 4.39 5.12
N ARG A 25 29.82 5.55 4.71
CA ARG A 25 30.23 6.85 5.26
C ARG A 25 29.86 6.99 6.73
N ILE A 26 28.70 6.49 7.16
CA ILE A 26 28.33 6.43 8.58
C ILE A 26 29.33 5.57 9.36
N LEU A 27 29.67 4.38 8.85
CA LEU A 27 30.64 3.49 9.50
C LEU A 27 32.05 4.10 9.60
N GLU A 28 32.42 4.96 8.65
CA GLU A 28 33.69 5.70 8.66
C GLU A 28 33.66 6.92 9.61
N ASN A 29 32.48 7.39 10.04
CA ASN A 29 32.27 8.63 10.80
C ASN A 29 31.32 8.40 11.98
N LEU A 30 31.72 7.56 12.94
CA LEU A 30 30.89 7.19 14.10
C LEU A 30 30.87 8.24 15.22
N GLU A 31 31.80 9.18 15.19
CA GLU A 31 31.85 10.30 16.13
C GLU A 31 31.27 11.55 15.45
N PRO A 32 30.31 12.25 16.08
CA PRO A 32 29.87 13.56 15.60
C PRO A 32 31.07 14.51 15.46
N TRP A 33 31.12 15.26 14.37
CA TRP A 33 32.14 16.29 14.19
C TRP A 33 31.98 17.40 15.23
N GLU A 34 33.08 18.05 15.61
CA GLU A 34 33.12 19.08 16.66
C GLU A 34 32.13 20.24 16.40
N ASP A 35 31.89 20.55 15.12
CA ASP A 35 31.00 21.60 14.64
C ASP A 35 29.57 21.13 14.28
N SER A 36 29.23 19.85 14.50
CA SER A 36 27.92 19.29 14.10
C SER A 36 26.72 20.02 14.71
N PHE A 37 26.92 20.68 15.85
CA PHE A 37 25.89 21.43 16.58
C PHE A 37 26.06 22.95 16.45
N ASP A 38 27.03 23.44 15.67
CA ASP A 38 27.20 24.87 15.43
C ASP A 38 26.15 25.36 14.42
N THR A 39 25.08 25.94 14.95
CA THR A 39 23.98 26.49 14.15
C THR A 39 24.21 27.95 13.73
N ASN A 40 25.32 28.60 14.14
CA ASN A 40 25.58 30.00 13.80
C ASN A 40 25.64 30.21 12.28
N GLY A 41 26.18 29.25 11.54
CA GLY A 41 26.26 29.27 10.08
C GLY A 41 24.90 29.25 9.36
N LEU A 42 23.85 28.69 9.98
CA LEU A 42 22.51 28.61 9.40
C LEU A 42 21.89 30.00 9.23
N TYR A 43 22.21 30.95 10.10
CA TYR A 43 21.70 32.32 10.05
C TYR A 43 22.51 33.25 9.13
N ILE A 44 23.69 32.81 8.70
CA ILE A 44 24.62 33.59 7.86
C ILE A 44 24.38 33.29 6.37
N CYS A 45 24.00 32.04 6.03
CA CYS A 45 23.80 31.59 4.65
C CYS A 45 22.30 31.54 4.29
N THR A 46 21.73 32.69 3.93
CA THR A 46 20.28 32.80 3.63
C THR A 46 19.84 32.07 2.36
N CYS A 47 20.75 31.72 1.45
CA CYS A 47 20.40 31.04 0.19
C CYS A 47 19.99 29.57 0.36
N LEU A 48 20.26 28.96 1.52
CA LEU A 48 19.82 27.61 1.87
C LEU A 48 18.50 27.60 2.67
N LEU A 49 17.99 28.78 3.05
CA LEU A 49 16.74 28.92 3.78
C LEU A 49 15.58 29.23 2.82
N ALA A 50 14.55 28.40 2.82
CA ALA A 50 13.28 28.65 2.13
C ALA A 50 12.13 28.62 3.16
N ASP A 51 11.10 29.45 2.98
CA ASP A 51 9.91 29.39 3.83
C ASP A 51 9.14 28.09 3.50
N PRO A 52 8.97 27.15 4.46
CA PRO A 52 8.23 25.92 4.22
C PRO A 52 6.77 26.18 3.80
N LYS A 53 6.19 27.36 4.07
CA LYS A 53 4.82 27.70 3.65
C LYS A 53 4.64 27.72 2.14
N ASP A 54 5.70 28.03 1.38
CA ASP A 54 5.64 28.00 -0.08
C ASP A 54 5.48 26.56 -0.58
N ALA A 55 6.18 25.61 0.06
CA ALA A 55 6.04 24.18 -0.24
C ALA A 55 4.62 23.67 0.10
N ILE A 56 4.04 24.10 1.22
CA ILE A 56 2.65 23.76 1.60
C ILE A 56 1.67 24.29 0.56
N THR A 57 1.84 25.54 0.12
CA THR A 57 0.96 26.15 -0.89
C THR A 57 1.06 25.43 -2.23
N ALA A 58 2.28 25.14 -2.68
CA ALA A 58 2.52 24.40 -3.91
C ALA A 58 1.95 22.96 -3.85
N TYR A 59 2.04 22.31 -2.69
CA TYR A 59 1.42 21.00 -2.46
C TYR A 59 -0.10 21.05 -2.62
N VAL A 60 -0.78 21.96 -1.92
CA VAL A 60 -2.25 22.12 -1.99
C VAL A 60 -2.70 22.42 -3.42
N GLN A 61 -2.00 23.29 -4.14
CA GLN A 61 -2.31 23.62 -5.53
C GLN A 61 -2.17 22.40 -6.46
N ARG A 62 -1.14 21.57 -6.28
CA ARG A 62 -0.98 20.34 -7.06
C ARG A 62 -2.08 19.32 -6.79
N VAL A 63 -2.45 19.13 -5.52
CA VAL A 63 -3.58 18.25 -5.16
C VAL A 63 -4.88 18.76 -5.77
N GLN A 64 -5.16 20.07 -5.65
CA GLN A 64 -6.35 20.69 -6.25
C GLN A 64 -6.39 20.51 -7.77
N ALA A 65 -5.27 20.68 -8.46
CA ALA A 65 -5.19 20.48 -9.92
C ALA A 65 -5.47 19.03 -10.34
N GLY A 66 -5.26 18.06 -9.45
CA GLY A 66 -5.61 16.66 -9.65
C GLY A 66 -7.10 16.33 -9.49
N VAL A 67 -7.94 17.30 -9.09
CA VAL A 67 -9.39 17.11 -8.95
C VAL A 67 -10.12 17.99 -9.98
N PRO A 68 -10.77 17.40 -11.01
CA PRO A 68 -11.46 18.20 -12.02
C PRO A 68 -12.57 19.06 -11.42
N ARG A 69 -12.85 20.20 -12.07
CA ARG A 69 -13.78 21.22 -11.58
C ARG A 69 -15.19 20.69 -11.27
N GLU A 70 -15.69 19.76 -12.09
CA GLU A 70 -16.99 19.15 -11.85
C GLU A 70 -17.06 18.36 -10.54
N PHE A 71 -15.98 17.68 -10.15
CA PHE A 71 -15.90 16.97 -8.88
C PHE A 71 -15.73 17.91 -7.70
N ILE A 72 -15.04 19.05 -7.88
CA ILE A 72 -15.02 20.13 -6.88
C ILE A 72 -16.44 20.67 -6.63
N ASP A 73 -17.24 20.83 -7.70
CA ASP A 73 -18.62 21.29 -7.57
C ASP A 73 -19.52 20.23 -6.92
N ILE A 74 -19.27 18.94 -7.14
CA ILE A 74 -19.94 17.83 -6.43
C ILE A 74 -19.57 17.84 -4.95
N ASN A 75 -18.28 17.98 -4.63
CA ASN A 75 -17.80 18.07 -3.24
C ASN A 75 -18.54 19.17 -2.47
N SER A 76 -18.69 20.35 -3.08
CA SER A 76 -19.36 21.49 -2.44
C SER A 76 -20.85 21.28 -2.12
N ARG A 77 -21.50 20.32 -2.79
CA ARG A 77 -22.94 20.02 -2.65
C ARG A 77 -23.20 18.70 -1.92
N SER A 78 -22.15 17.97 -1.54
CA SER A 78 -22.29 16.67 -0.88
C SER A 78 -22.79 16.83 0.55
N GLU A 79 -23.70 15.95 0.97
CA GLU A 79 -24.17 15.86 2.36
C GLU A 79 -23.44 14.79 3.19
N LEU A 80 -22.47 14.09 2.58
CA LEU A 80 -21.66 13.13 3.33
C LEU A 80 -20.78 13.86 4.36
N ARG A 81 -20.68 13.27 5.54
CA ARG A 81 -19.83 13.71 6.64
C ARG A 81 -18.76 12.64 6.91
N PHE A 82 -17.61 13.08 7.41
CA PHE A 82 -16.46 12.22 7.66
C PHE A 82 -15.89 12.53 9.03
N VAL A 83 -15.62 11.49 9.81
CA VAL A 83 -14.80 11.60 11.01
C VAL A 83 -13.33 11.42 10.65
N TYR A 84 -12.45 12.20 11.26
CA TYR A 84 -11.02 12.16 11.01
C TYR A 84 -10.19 12.03 12.29
N THR A 85 -9.09 11.28 12.22
CA THR A 85 -8.03 11.32 13.23
C THR A 85 -6.65 11.42 12.58
N ALA A 86 -5.80 12.28 13.13
CA ALA A 86 -4.39 12.37 12.75
C ALA A 86 -3.51 11.45 13.61
N MET A 87 -4.08 10.76 14.61
CA MET A 87 -3.34 9.92 15.56
C MET A 87 -2.15 10.66 16.21
N HIS A 88 -2.36 11.92 16.63
CA HIS A 88 -1.31 12.84 17.13
C HIS A 88 -0.22 13.18 16.12
N GLY A 89 -0.54 13.03 14.83
CA GLY A 89 0.32 13.30 13.70
C GLY A 89 0.19 14.71 13.12
N VAL A 90 0.97 14.95 12.08
CA VAL A 90 1.03 16.26 11.40
C VAL A 90 -0.06 16.45 10.34
N GLY A 91 -0.88 15.45 10.04
CA GLY A 91 -1.75 15.44 8.85
C GLY A 91 -2.90 16.46 8.86
N TYR A 92 -3.45 16.81 10.02
CA TYR A 92 -4.70 17.59 10.09
C TYR A 92 -4.66 18.97 9.39
N PRO A 93 -3.63 19.83 9.60
CA PRO A 93 -3.58 21.13 8.93
C PRO A 93 -3.47 21.02 7.40
N PHE A 94 -2.83 19.97 6.88
CA PHE A 94 -2.72 19.72 5.45
C PHE A 94 -4.04 19.22 4.87
N LEU A 95 -4.70 18.29 5.56
CA LEU A 95 -6.03 17.81 5.21
C LEU A 95 -7.04 18.97 5.10
N GLN A 96 -7.09 19.85 6.10
CA GLN A 96 -8.00 21.00 6.08
C GLN A 96 -7.76 21.91 4.86
N LYS A 97 -6.50 22.25 4.58
CA LYS A 97 -6.15 23.12 3.44
C LYS A 97 -6.50 22.48 2.10
N VAL A 98 -6.21 21.19 1.94
CA VAL A 98 -6.57 20.44 0.73
C VAL A 98 -8.09 20.37 0.57
N PHE A 99 -8.82 20.01 1.62
CA PHE A 99 -10.28 19.89 1.59
C PHE A 99 -10.93 21.23 1.28
N GLU A 100 -10.45 22.33 1.85
CA GLU A 100 -10.90 23.68 1.52
C GLU A 100 -10.67 24.01 0.03
N ALA A 101 -9.47 23.73 -0.49
CA ALA A 101 -9.12 23.99 -1.88
C ALA A 101 -10.01 23.23 -2.88
N VAL A 102 -10.42 22.00 -2.55
CA VAL A 102 -11.33 21.19 -3.39
C VAL A 102 -12.80 21.22 -2.92
N ARG A 103 -13.14 22.15 -2.03
CA ARG A 103 -14.49 22.41 -1.50
C ARG A 103 -15.17 21.19 -0.87
N ILE A 104 -14.39 20.30 -0.26
CA ILE A 104 -14.91 19.23 0.60
C ILE A 104 -15.33 19.85 1.94
N LYS A 105 -16.47 19.42 2.49
CA LYS A 105 -16.95 19.88 3.81
C LYS A 105 -15.93 19.54 4.91
N PRO A 106 -15.77 20.39 5.94
CA PRO A 106 -14.88 20.09 7.06
C PRO A 106 -15.20 18.75 7.74
N VAL A 107 -14.16 18.04 8.15
CA VAL A 107 -14.27 16.80 8.90
C VAL A 107 -14.66 17.04 10.36
N ILE A 108 -15.27 16.05 10.99
CA ILE A 108 -15.44 15.98 12.44
C ILE A 108 -14.20 15.27 12.99
N TYR A 109 -13.30 15.99 13.63
CA TYR A 109 -12.03 15.41 14.07
C TYR A 109 -12.08 14.89 15.52
N VAL A 110 -11.31 13.84 15.80
CA VAL A 110 -11.09 13.35 17.16
C VAL A 110 -10.21 14.35 17.90
N LYS A 111 -10.82 15.17 18.76
CA LYS A 111 -10.17 16.28 19.46
C LYS A 111 -8.90 15.85 20.19
N GLU A 112 -8.95 14.70 20.84
CA GLU A 112 -7.85 14.15 21.64
C GLU A 112 -6.67 13.65 20.80
N GLN A 113 -6.82 13.48 19.48
CA GLN A 113 -5.79 12.93 18.58
C GLN A 113 -5.44 13.88 17.43
N ASN A 114 -5.93 15.12 17.48
CA ASN A 114 -5.86 16.05 16.35
C ASN A 114 -4.52 16.78 16.25
N ASP A 115 -4.03 17.23 17.40
CA ASP A 115 -2.82 18.05 17.48
C ASP A 115 -1.59 17.14 17.62
N PRO A 116 -0.43 17.51 17.05
CA PRO A 116 0.79 16.72 17.19
C PRO A 116 1.20 16.55 18.67
N ASP A 117 1.39 15.31 19.10
CA ASP A 117 1.88 14.96 20.45
C ASP A 117 2.93 13.83 20.32
N PRO A 118 4.21 14.10 20.63
CA PRO A 118 5.28 13.11 20.47
C PRO A 118 5.16 11.91 21.42
N GLU A 119 4.34 12.00 22.47
CA GLU A 119 4.13 10.90 23.42
C GLU A 119 3.00 9.95 23.00
N PHE A 120 2.24 10.30 21.95
CA PHE A 120 1.11 9.51 21.43
C PHE A 120 0.17 8.96 22.53
N PRO A 121 -0.30 9.78 23.48
CA PRO A 121 -0.82 9.32 24.78
C PRO A 121 -2.09 8.45 24.72
N THR A 122 -2.77 8.41 23.58
CA THR A 122 -4.03 7.66 23.42
C THR A 122 -3.89 6.39 22.59
N VAL A 123 -2.73 6.13 21.96
CA VAL A 123 -2.54 5.02 21.03
C VAL A 123 -1.19 4.34 21.29
N ALA A 124 -1.21 3.06 21.63
CA ALA A 124 0.01 2.31 21.92
C ALA A 124 0.93 2.18 20.70
N PHE A 125 0.32 2.07 19.52
CA PHE A 125 1.04 2.05 18.24
C PHE A 125 0.29 2.94 17.25
N PRO A 126 0.82 4.14 16.90
CA PRO A 126 0.12 5.10 16.07
C PRO A 126 0.19 4.71 14.59
N ASN A 127 -0.45 3.59 14.22
CA ASN A 127 -0.55 3.11 12.85
C ASN A 127 -1.99 2.66 12.60
N PRO A 128 -2.73 3.29 11.68
CA PRO A 128 -4.12 2.94 11.43
C PRO A 128 -4.29 1.57 10.74
N GLU A 129 -3.19 0.95 10.28
CA GLU A 129 -3.15 -0.44 9.78
C GLU A 129 -3.43 -1.49 10.87
N GLU A 130 -3.21 -1.17 12.16
CA GLU A 130 -3.52 -2.07 13.29
C GLU A 130 -5.04 -2.30 13.47
N GLY A 131 -5.85 -1.61 12.67
CA GLY A 131 -7.30 -1.81 12.62
C GLY A 131 -8.00 -1.21 13.84
N ARG A 132 -8.92 -1.96 14.43
CA ARG A 132 -9.87 -1.42 15.40
C ARG A 132 -9.19 -0.79 16.62
N VAL A 133 -8.13 -1.42 17.14
CA VAL A 133 -7.40 -0.92 18.32
C VAL A 133 -6.78 0.47 18.11
N ALA A 134 -6.41 0.82 16.86
CA ALA A 134 -5.88 2.13 16.51
C ALA A 134 -7.00 3.15 16.19
N LEU A 135 -8.18 2.68 15.76
CA LEU A 135 -9.26 3.50 15.20
C LEU A 135 -10.46 3.67 16.14
N ASP A 136 -10.46 3.03 17.32
CA ASP A 136 -11.60 2.98 18.24
C ASP A 136 -12.13 4.36 18.64
N MET A 137 -11.26 5.34 18.91
CA MET A 137 -11.70 6.70 19.26
C MET A 137 -12.47 7.38 18.12
N ALA A 138 -11.98 7.22 16.89
CA ALA A 138 -12.62 7.77 15.70
C ALA A 138 -13.94 7.06 15.37
N ILE A 139 -13.98 5.73 15.49
CA ILE A 139 -15.21 4.94 15.33
C ILE A 139 -16.25 5.33 16.37
N ASN A 140 -15.86 5.47 17.64
CA ASN A 140 -16.76 5.88 18.72
C ASN A 140 -17.30 7.30 18.52
N LEU A 141 -16.48 8.22 18.01
CA LEU A 141 -16.94 9.56 17.63
C LEU A 141 -17.95 9.50 16.49
N ALA A 142 -17.68 8.70 15.46
CA ALA A 142 -18.59 8.52 14.34
C ALA A 142 -19.94 7.91 14.76
N ASP A 143 -19.93 6.99 15.73
CA ASP A 143 -21.17 6.46 16.33
C ASP A 143 -21.97 7.52 17.07
N ARG A 144 -21.30 8.37 17.88
CA ARG A 144 -21.96 9.47 18.60
C ARG A 144 -22.56 10.52 17.66
N GLU A 145 -21.86 10.85 16.59
CA GLU A 145 -22.26 11.87 15.61
C GLU A 145 -23.15 11.32 14.49
N ASN A 146 -23.45 10.01 14.51
CA ASN A 146 -24.15 9.26 13.46
C ASN A 146 -23.57 9.55 12.07
N VAL A 147 -22.26 9.37 11.94
CA VAL A 147 -21.49 9.47 10.70
C VAL A 147 -21.07 8.09 10.25
N GLU A 148 -21.08 7.85 8.93
CA GLU A 148 -20.84 6.51 8.36
C GLU A 148 -19.41 6.30 7.87
N TYR A 149 -18.60 7.35 7.85
CA TYR A 149 -17.24 7.33 7.33
C TYR A 149 -16.24 7.80 8.38
N VAL A 150 -15.18 7.00 8.55
CA VAL A 150 -13.98 7.39 9.30
C VAL A 150 -12.79 7.33 8.35
N ILE A 151 -11.97 8.36 8.40
CA ILE A 151 -10.68 8.41 7.71
C ILE A 151 -9.56 8.69 8.72
N ALA A 152 -8.38 8.13 8.49
CA ALA A 152 -7.25 8.34 9.39
C ALA A 152 -5.93 8.40 8.62
N ASN A 153 -5.00 9.18 9.16
CA ASN A 153 -3.61 9.19 8.74
C ASN A 153 -2.71 8.71 9.88
N ASP A 154 -1.55 8.16 9.54
CA ASP A 154 -0.47 7.91 10.49
C ASP A 154 0.30 9.21 10.82
N PRO A 155 1.25 9.21 11.78
CA PRO A 155 1.83 10.43 12.33
C PRO A 155 2.51 11.37 11.33
N ASP A 156 3.15 10.85 10.28
CA ASP A 156 3.77 11.65 9.20
C ASP A 156 2.86 11.80 7.98
N ALA A 157 1.63 11.29 8.07
CA ALA A 157 0.56 11.38 7.09
C ALA A 157 0.86 10.77 5.71
N ASP A 158 1.76 9.79 5.67
CA ASP A 158 2.06 9.05 4.43
C ASP A 158 1.06 7.90 4.19
N ARG A 159 0.37 7.42 5.23
CA ARG A 159 -0.65 6.35 5.13
C ARG A 159 -2.07 6.86 5.23
N PHE A 160 -3.01 6.12 4.64
CA PHE A 160 -4.43 6.43 4.69
C PHE A 160 -5.29 5.21 5.00
N ALA A 161 -6.09 5.29 6.07
CA ALA A 161 -7.10 4.27 6.37
C ALA A 161 -8.52 4.79 6.15
N LEU A 162 -9.41 3.87 5.80
CA LEU A 162 -10.82 4.09 5.57
C LEU A 162 -11.64 3.08 6.36
N VAL A 163 -12.67 3.56 7.06
CA VAL A 163 -13.70 2.73 7.69
C VAL A 163 -15.06 3.21 7.21
N THR A 164 -15.93 2.28 6.82
CA THR A 164 -17.34 2.58 6.57
C THR A 164 -18.22 1.83 7.54
N ARG A 165 -19.42 2.36 7.75
CA ARG A 165 -20.49 1.67 8.47
C ARG A 165 -21.52 1.18 7.48
N ASN A 166 -21.84 -0.11 7.54
CA ASN A 166 -22.93 -0.66 6.74
C ASN A 166 -24.25 -0.02 7.19
N PRO A 167 -25.04 0.61 6.29
CA PRO A 167 -26.27 1.28 6.69
C PRO A 167 -27.35 0.31 7.18
N MET A 168 -27.34 -0.95 6.72
CA MET A 168 -28.32 -1.98 7.10
C MET A 168 -27.93 -2.73 8.37
N THR A 169 -26.70 -3.27 8.44
CA THR A 169 -26.26 -4.06 9.61
C THR A 169 -25.73 -3.18 10.75
N ARG A 170 -25.40 -1.93 10.46
CA ARG A 170 -24.74 -0.96 11.36
C ARG A 170 -23.35 -1.39 11.82
N GLU A 171 -22.78 -2.44 11.22
CA GLU A 171 -21.44 -2.92 11.50
C GLU A 171 -20.39 -2.05 10.81
N TRP A 172 -19.23 -1.92 11.47
CA TRP A 172 -18.09 -1.18 10.96
C TRP A 172 -17.18 -2.11 10.14
N LYS A 173 -16.90 -1.71 8.90
CA LYS A 173 -15.92 -2.35 8.02
C LYS A 173 -14.67 -1.48 7.92
N ILE A 174 -13.54 -2.02 8.35
CA ILE A 174 -12.22 -1.44 8.12
C ILE A 174 -11.72 -1.95 6.77
N TYR A 175 -11.43 -1.04 5.84
CA TYR A 175 -10.94 -1.43 4.53
C TYR A 175 -9.48 -1.86 4.61
N LYS A 176 -9.15 -2.97 3.95
CA LYS A 176 -7.76 -3.37 3.72
C LYS A 176 -7.12 -2.42 2.70
N GLY A 177 -5.81 -2.22 2.77
CA GLY A 177 -5.12 -1.35 1.80
C GLY A 177 -5.28 -1.81 0.34
N ASN A 178 -5.43 -3.12 0.11
CA ASN A 178 -5.78 -3.65 -1.22
C ASN A 178 -7.18 -3.26 -1.71
N GLU A 179 -8.18 -3.16 -0.83
CA GLU A 179 -9.53 -2.71 -1.20
C GLU A 179 -9.52 -1.21 -1.54
N ILE A 180 -8.80 -0.41 -0.75
CA ILE A 180 -8.60 1.02 -1.03
C ILE A 180 -7.81 1.19 -2.34
N GLY A 181 -6.77 0.38 -2.56
CA GLY A 181 -5.99 0.37 -3.80
C GLY A 181 -6.83 0.01 -5.04
N ALA A 182 -7.76 -0.94 -4.91
CA ALA A 182 -8.70 -1.27 -5.98
C ALA A 182 -9.60 -0.08 -6.35
N LEU A 183 -10.16 0.58 -5.33
CA LEU A 183 -11.02 1.76 -5.50
C LEU A 183 -10.27 2.94 -6.10
N LEU A 184 -9.10 3.29 -5.55
CA LEU A 184 -8.28 4.40 -6.04
C LEU A 184 -7.72 4.12 -7.44
N GLY A 185 -7.32 2.89 -7.74
CA GLY A 185 -6.92 2.50 -9.10
C GLY A 185 -8.06 2.66 -10.11
N TRP A 186 -9.27 2.23 -9.76
CA TRP A 186 -10.46 2.46 -10.59
C TRP A 186 -10.73 3.96 -10.76
N TRP A 187 -10.65 4.72 -9.68
CA TRP A 187 -10.88 6.17 -9.68
C TRP A 187 -9.88 6.92 -10.56
N ALA A 188 -8.59 6.60 -10.46
CA ALA A 188 -7.54 7.19 -11.30
C ALA A 188 -7.78 6.91 -12.79
N MET A 189 -8.17 5.68 -13.14
CA MET A 189 -8.54 5.33 -14.51
C MET A 189 -9.81 6.08 -14.95
N PHE A 190 -10.83 6.15 -14.10
CA PHE A 190 -12.10 6.82 -14.39
C PHE A 190 -11.87 8.31 -14.69
N LEU A 191 -11.12 9.01 -13.82
CA LEU A 191 -10.76 10.41 -14.03
C LEU A 191 -9.93 10.62 -15.30
N TYR A 192 -9.01 9.70 -15.61
CA TYR A 192 -8.22 9.79 -16.84
C TYR A 192 -9.10 9.69 -18.09
N LYS A 193 -10.09 8.78 -18.11
CA LYS A 193 -11.06 8.68 -19.23
C LYS A 193 -11.91 9.95 -19.34
N ASP A 194 -12.36 10.47 -18.21
CA ASP A 194 -13.20 11.66 -18.15
C ASP A 194 -12.47 12.90 -18.72
N GLN A 195 -11.23 13.11 -18.29
CA GLN A 195 -10.41 14.24 -18.74
C GLN A 195 -9.90 14.11 -20.19
N ASN A 196 -9.89 12.90 -20.75
CA ASN A 196 -9.29 12.62 -22.06
C ASN A 196 -10.30 11.88 -22.95
N PRO A 197 -11.06 12.59 -23.82
CA PRO A 197 -12.04 11.99 -24.73
C PRO A 197 -11.49 10.93 -25.69
N SER A 198 -10.18 10.87 -25.88
CA SER A 198 -9.47 9.82 -26.63
C SER A 198 -8.25 9.38 -25.82
N PRO A 199 -8.44 8.55 -24.78
CA PRO A 199 -7.39 8.22 -23.82
C PRO A 199 -6.32 7.33 -24.45
N ASP A 200 -5.05 7.68 -24.31
CA ASP A 200 -3.93 6.83 -24.73
C ASP A 200 -3.49 5.90 -23.60
N PHE A 201 -4.32 4.89 -23.32
CA PHE A 201 -4.03 3.93 -22.25
C PHE A 201 -2.71 3.19 -22.44
N LYS A 202 -2.24 3.01 -23.67
CA LYS A 202 -0.95 2.36 -23.93
C LYS A 202 0.23 3.17 -23.41
N ASN A 203 0.06 4.47 -23.19
CA ASN A 203 1.06 5.33 -22.56
C ASN A 203 0.90 5.43 -21.02
N CYS A 204 -0.19 4.91 -20.49
CA CYS A 204 -0.50 4.91 -19.06
C CYS A 204 0.08 3.71 -18.33
N TRP A 205 0.48 3.94 -17.08
CA TRP A 205 1.05 2.95 -16.17
C TRP A 205 0.40 3.06 -14.80
N MET A 206 0.19 1.91 -14.19
CA MET A 206 -0.04 1.79 -12.75
C MET A 206 0.98 0.83 -12.14
N ILE A 207 1.34 1.08 -10.88
CA ILE A 207 2.42 0.36 -10.20
C ILE A 207 1.91 -0.20 -8.89
N ALA A 208 2.32 -1.41 -8.51
CA ALA A 208 2.06 -1.92 -7.17
C ALA A 208 3.24 -2.73 -6.66
N SER A 209 3.36 -2.88 -5.35
CA SER A 209 4.37 -3.79 -4.82
C SER A 209 4.03 -5.25 -5.14
N THR A 210 5.04 -6.11 -5.17
CA THR A 210 4.90 -7.56 -5.42
C THR A 210 3.99 -8.28 -4.44
N VAL A 211 3.78 -7.73 -3.24
CA VAL A 211 2.89 -8.29 -2.20
C VAL A 211 1.51 -7.63 -2.17
N SER A 212 1.31 -6.58 -2.97
CA SER A 212 0.00 -5.94 -3.13
C SER A 212 -0.86 -6.68 -4.14
N SER A 213 -2.17 -6.42 -4.03
CA SER A 213 -3.20 -7.03 -4.86
C SER A 213 -2.90 -6.90 -6.35
N LYS A 214 -3.15 -7.98 -7.11
CA LYS A 214 -3.06 -7.99 -8.58
C LYS A 214 -4.26 -7.34 -9.27
N ILE A 215 -5.14 -6.66 -8.54
CA ILE A 215 -6.31 -5.97 -9.12
C ILE A 215 -5.91 -4.96 -10.21
N LEU A 216 -4.81 -4.21 -10.04
CA LEU A 216 -4.35 -3.27 -11.06
C LEU A 216 -3.82 -3.98 -12.32
N LYS A 217 -3.30 -5.22 -12.17
CA LYS A 217 -2.96 -6.07 -13.31
C LYS A 217 -4.22 -6.50 -14.07
N ALA A 218 -5.29 -6.87 -13.35
CA ALA A 218 -6.56 -7.23 -13.96
C ALA A 218 -7.18 -6.04 -14.71
N TYR A 219 -7.12 -4.83 -14.13
CA TYR A 219 -7.50 -3.59 -14.83
C TYR A 219 -6.68 -3.40 -16.11
N ALA A 220 -5.35 -3.47 -16.02
CA ALA A 220 -4.45 -3.30 -17.16
C ALA A 220 -4.77 -4.28 -18.30
N GLN A 221 -4.99 -5.56 -17.97
CA GLN A 221 -5.31 -6.60 -18.94
C GLN A 221 -6.61 -6.33 -19.70
N LYS A 222 -7.61 -5.77 -19.03
CA LYS A 222 -8.91 -5.49 -19.63
C LYS A 222 -8.96 -4.14 -20.36
N GLU A 223 -8.30 -3.13 -19.80
CA GLU A 223 -8.43 -1.72 -20.21
C GLU A 223 -7.30 -1.28 -21.16
N GLY A 224 -6.23 -2.06 -21.27
CA GLY A 224 -5.16 -1.87 -22.24
C GLY A 224 -4.07 -0.88 -21.81
N PHE A 225 -3.99 -0.55 -20.53
CA PHE A 225 -2.83 0.16 -19.96
C PHE A 225 -1.77 -0.80 -19.44
N ASN A 226 -0.64 -0.27 -18.97
CA ASN A 226 0.48 -1.08 -18.50
C ASN A 226 0.51 -1.19 -16.98
N PHE A 227 0.91 -2.36 -16.47
CA PHE A 227 1.09 -2.60 -15.04
C PHE A 227 2.52 -3.06 -14.76
N ILE A 228 3.14 -2.50 -13.71
CA ILE A 228 4.44 -2.94 -13.21
C ILE A 228 4.35 -3.34 -11.74
N GLU A 229 5.01 -4.43 -11.41
CA GLU A 229 5.31 -4.79 -10.03
C GLU A 229 6.69 -4.24 -9.63
N THR A 230 6.84 -3.77 -8.38
CA THR A 230 8.15 -3.49 -7.79
C THR A 230 8.34 -4.25 -6.49
N LEU A 231 9.56 -4.29 -5.95
CA LEU A 231 9.77 -4.77 -4.57
C LEU A 231 8.96 -3.92 -3.56
N THR A 232 8.61 -4.53 -2.42
CA THR A 232 8.02 -3.81 -1.29
C THR A 232 8.94 -2.71 -0.78
N GLY A 233 8.34 -1.61 -0.35
CA GLY A 233 9.00 -0.36 0.00
C GLY A 233 8.75 0.67 -1.09
N PHE A 234 8.06 1.76 -0.73
CA PHE A 234 7.61 2.77 -1.67
C PHE A 234 8.74 3.43 -2.49
N LYS A 235 9.97 3.41 -1.96
CA LYS A 235 11.19 3.81 -2.68
C LYS A 235 11.31 3.19 -4.08
N TRP A 236 10.94 1.92 -4.24
CA TRP A 236 11.05 1.24 -5.54
C TRP A 236 9.99 1.73 -6.52
N MET A 237 8.74 1.89 -6.06
CA MET A 237 7.65 2.41 -6.88
C MET A 237 7.86 3.86 -7.27
N ALA A 238 8.31 4.70 -6.33
CA ALA A 238 8.59 6.11 -6.56
C ALA A 238 9.70 6.33 -7.61
N ASN A 239 10.82 5.60 -7.49
CA ASN A 239 11.90 5.69 -8.47
C ASN A 239 11.49 5.14 -9.84
N GLU A 240 10.67 4.08 -9.89
CA GLU A 240 10.14 3.57 -11.16
C GLU A 240 9.15 4.55 -11.81
N ALA A 241 8.31 5.21 -11.01
CA ALA A 241 7.42 6.25 -11.50
C ALA A 241 8.21 7.43 -12.09
N ASP A 242 9.23 7.93 -11.38
CA ASP A 242 10.13 8.99 -11.86
C ASP A 242 10.81 8.59 -13.18
N ARG A 243 11.30 7.35 -13.29
CA ARG A 243 11.89 6.80 -14.53
C ARG A 243 10.89 6.82 -15.69
N LEU A 244 9.67 6.33 -15.45
CA LEU A 244 8.60 6.29 -16.45
C LEU A 244 8.24 7.69 -16.93
N ILE A 245 8.05 8.65 -16.00
CA ILE A 245 7.70 10.04 -16.31
C ILE A 245 8.81 10.73 -17.11
N LYS A 246 10.07 10.55 -16.72
CA LYS A 246 11.24 11.06 -17.49
C LYS A 246 11.33 10.47 -18.89
N SER A 247 10.77 9.27 -19.12
CA SER A 247 10.67 8.64 -20.44
C SER A 247 9.39 9.00 -21.22
N GLY A 248 8.64 10.01 -20.76
CA GLY A 248 7.42 10.51 -21.43
C GLY A 248 6.17 9.67 -21.18
N LYS A 249 6.17 8.81 -20.16
CA LYS A 249 5.01 7.98 -19.78
C LYS A 249 4.13 8.67 -18.75
N THR A 250 2.87 8.25 -18.68
CA THR A 250 1.90 8.75 -17.69
C THR A 250 1.72 7.72 -16.59
N VAL A 251 2.04 8.08 -15.35
CA VAL A 251 1.76 7.23 -14.17
C VAL A 251 0.47 7.72 -13.53
N LEU A 252 -0.55 6.88 -13.49
CA LEU A 252 -1.87 7.24 -12.96
C LEU A 252 -1.96 7.00 -11.46
N PHE A 253 -1.42 5.88 -11.00
CA PHE A 253 -1.58 5.44 -9.62
C PHE A 253 -0.52 4.41 -9.23
N SER A 254 -0.02 4.52 -7.99
CA SER A 254 0.82 3.51 -7.38
C SER A 254 0.36 3.20 -5.96
N PHE A 255 0.42 1.94 -5.52
CA PHE A 255 0.09 1.60 -4.13
C PHE A 255 0.82 0.41 -3.53
N GLU A 256 0.86 0.41 -2.20
CA GLU A 256 1.27 -0.71 -1.37
C GLU A 256 0.11 -1.13 -0.45
N GLU A 257 -0.05 -2.43 -0.25
CA GLU A 257 -1.10 -3.02 0.60
C GLU A 257 -1.09 -2.53 2.05
N SER A 258 0.07 -2.07 2.53
CA SER A 258 0.32 -1.40 3.81
C SER A 258 -0.26 0.02 3.87
N ILE A 259 -1.45 0.22 3.28
CA ILE A 259 -2.24 1.45 3.24
C ILE A 259 -1.47 2.69 2.73
N GLY A 260 -0.54 2.48 1.81
CA GLY A 260 0.28 3.53 1.19
C GLY A 260 -0.10 3.77 -0.27
N PHE A 261 -0.39 5.02 -0.62
CA PHE A 261 -0.95 5.37 -1.94
C PHE A 261 -0.27 6.62 -2.51
N MET A 262 0.06 6.58 -3.81
CA MET A 262 0.51 7.73 -4.59
C MET A 262 -0.45 7.92 -5.75
N PHE A 263 -1.36 8.88 -5.59
CA PHE A 263 -2.36 9.22 -6.59
C PHE A 263 -1.84 10.30 -7.52
N GLY A 264 -1.64 9.95 -8.79
CA GLY A 264 -0.90 10.77 -9.74
C GLY A 264 0.57 10.93 -9.33
N THR A 265 1.12 12.12 -9.54
CA THR A 265 2.57 12.39 -9.39
C THR A 265 2.83 13.68 -8.61
N THR A 266 1.96 14.01 -7.65
CA THR A 266 2.08 15.21 -6.81
C THR A 266 3.35 15.17 -5.96
N VAL A 267 3.63 14.02 -5.36
CA VAL A 267 4.84 13.70 -4.60
C VAL A 267 5.29 12.28 -4.95
N TYR A 268 6.60 12.02 -4.87
CA TYR A 268 7.17 10.68 -5.11
C TYR A 268 7.34 9.89 -3.80
N ASP A 269 6.27 9.85 -3.02
CA ASP A 269 6.11 9.01 -1.84
C ASP A 269 4.61 8.70 -1.65
N LYS A 270 4.28 7.93 -0.62
CA LYS A 270 2.89 7.78 -0.18
C LYS A 270 2.37 9.13 0.32
N ASP A 271 1.11 9.41 0.03
CA ASP A 271 0.46 10.67 0.36
C ASP A 271 -0.94 10.38 0.90
N GLY A 272 -1.03 10.21 2.22
CA GLY A 272 -2.27 9.88 2.90
C GLY A 272 -3.31 11.01 2.84
N VAL A 273 -2.86 12.26 2.72
CA VAL A 273 -3.74 13.44 2.62
C VAL A 273 -4.37 13.53 1.23
N ASN A 274 -3.60 13.34 0.16
CA ASN A 274 -4.14 13.28 -1.19
C ASN A 274 -5.01 12.02 -1.38
N ALA A 275 -4.62 10.87 -0.83
CA ALA A 275 -5.46 9.68 -0.82
C ALA A 275 -6.83 9.95 -0.17
N ALA A 276 -6.86 10.64 0.99
CA ALA A 276 -8.11 11.05 1.63
C ALA A 276 -8.95 11.98 0.75
N CYS A 277 -8.34 12.99 0.13
CA CYS A 277 -9.00 13.89 -0.81
C CYS A 277 -9.69 13.14 -1.96
N GLN A 278 -8.98 12.18 -2.56
CA GLN A 278 -9.48 11.40 -3.68
C GLN A 278 -10.58 10.42 -3.27
N VAL A 279 -10.43 9.72 -2.13
CA VAL A 279 -11.47 8.80 -1.62
C VAL A 279 -12.74 9.56 -1.24
N VAL A 280 -12.63 10.71 -0.56
CA VAL A 280 -13.79 11.52 -0.20
C VAL A 280 -14.48 12.08 -1.43
N THR A 281 -13.71 12.55 -2.42
CA THR A 281 -14.27 13.03 -3.70
C THR A 281 -14.98 11.91 -4.45
N MET A 282 -14.38 10.71 -4.51
CA MET A 282 -15.00 9.53 -5.10
C MET A 282 -16.29 9.15 -4.36
N ALA A 283 -16.30 9.13 -3.02
CA ALA A 283 -17.48 8.82 -2.23
C ALA A 283 -18.62 9.83 -2.49
N ASN A 284 -18.30 11.13 -2.53
CA ASN A 284 -19.25 12.19 -2.87
C ASN A 284 -19.84 12.00 -4.26
N TYR A 285 -19.00 11.70 -5.26
CA TYR A 285 -19.44 11.41 -6.64
C TYR A 285 -20.34 10.19 -6.73
N LEU A 286 -19.93 9.06 -6.13
CA LEU A 286 -20.70 7.82 -6.16
C LEU A 286 -22.06 8.00 -5.50
N HIS A 287 -22.11 8.68 -4.35
CA HIS A 287 -23.36 8.98 -3.67
C HIS A 287 -24.25 9.91 -4.51
N ALA A 288 -23.73 11.05 -4.96
CA ALA A 288 -24.53 12.09 -5.61
C ALA A 288 -24.97 11.74 -7.04
N VAL A 289 -24.12 11.02 -7.80
CA VAL A 289 -24.31 10.79 -9.24
C VAL A 289 -24.74 9.35 -9.52
N LYS A 290 -24.22 8.37 -8.78
CA LYS A 290 -24.52 6.95 -9.00
C LYS A 290 -25.53 6.38 -8.01
N GLY A 291 -25.73 7.03 -6.86
CA GLY A 291 -26.60 6.52 -5.80
C GLY A 291 -26.08 5.23 -5.16
N ILE A 292 -24.76 4.99 -5.18
CA ILE A 292 -24.14 3.78 -4.61
C ILE A 292 -23.06 4.12 -3.59
N SER A 293 -22.78 3.18 -2.68
CA SER A 293 -21.71 3.27 -1.69
C SER A 293 -20.35 2.81 -2.24
N LEU A 294 -19.28 3.04 -1.47
CA LEU A 294 -17.95 2.51 -1.76
C LEU A 294 -17.93 0.97 -1.77
N ASP A 295 -18.68 0.32 -0.86
CA ASP A 295 -18.79 -1.13 -0.81
C ASP A 295 -19.46 -1.70 -2.06
N GLN A 296 -20.54 -1.07 -2.52
CA GLN A 296 -21.21 -1.46 -3.76
C GLN A 296 -20.29 -1.23 -4.98
N LYS A 297 -19.53 -0.13 -4.99
CA LYS A 297 -18.55 0.13 -6.05
C LYS A 297 -17.42 -0.90 -6.07
N LEU A 298 -16.94 -1.32 -4.90
CA LEU A 298 -15.94 -2.37 -4.78
C LEU A 298 -16.49 -3.72 -5.26
N GLU A 299 -17.76 -4.03 -4.96
CA GLU A 299 -18.43 -5.22 -5.48
C GLU A 299 -18.58 -5.19 -7.02
N GLU A 300 -18.92 -4.03 -7.60
CA GLU A 300 -18.92 -3.84 -9.06
C GLU A 300 -17.55 -4.09 -9.67
N ILE A 301 -16.49 -3.54 -9.06
CA ILE A 301 -15.10 -3.76 -9.46
C ILE A 301 -14.79 -5.26 -9.48
N TYR A 302 -15.16 -5.99 -8.42
CA TYR A 302 -14.90 -7.43 -8.34
C TYR A 302 -15.72 -8.25 -9.34
N LYS A 303 -16.96 -7.86 -9.62
CA LYS A 303 -17.76 -8.48 -10.68
C LYS A 303 -17.13 -8.25 -12.05
N GLU A 304 -16.58 -7.06 -12.27
CA GLU A 304 -16.11 -6.61 -13.57
C GLU A 304 -14.69 -7.12 -13.92
N TYR A 305 -13.79 -7.12 -12.95
CA TYR A 305 -12.37 -7.42 -13.13
C TYR A 305 -11.92 -8.73 -12.46
N GLY A 306 -12.83 -9.39 -11.73
CA GLY A 306 -12.54 -10.58 -10.95
C GLY A 306 -12.47 -10.27 -9.45
N PHE A 307 -12.83 -11.23 -8.61
CA PHE A 307 -12.76 -11.09 -7.17
C PHE A 307 -11.32 -11.26 -6.67
N HIS A 308 -10.86 -10.30 -5.88
CA HIS A 308 -9.53 -10.29 -5.28
C HIS A 308 -9.64 -10.38 -3.76
N TYR A 309 -9.36 -11.55 -3.20
CA TYR A 309 -9.42 -11.78 -1.77
C TYR A 309 -8.03 -12.02 -1.20
N ASN A 310 -7.65 -11.23 -0.18
CA ASN A 310 -6.33 -11.31 0.44
C ASN A 310 -6.37 -11.95 1.83
N ASN A 311 -5.43 -12.88 2.05
CA ASN A 311 -5.10 -13.46 3.35
C ASN A 311 -3.58 -13.32 3.58
N ALA A 312 -3.21 -12.43 4.48
CA ALA A 312 -1.83 -12.14 4.80
C ALA A 312 -1.63 -12.17 6.32
N SER A 313 -0.52 -12.74 6.75
CA SER A 313 -0.10 -12.72 8.15
C SER A 313 1.40 -13.05 8.24
N TYR A 314 1.88 -13.32 9.44
CA TYR A 314 3.26 -13.66 9.68
C TYR A 314 3.43 -14.61 10.85
N PHE A 315 4.60 -15.24 10.89
CA PHE A 315 5.10 -15.97 12.04
C PHE A 315 6.41 -15.33 12.53
N PHE A 316 6.63 -15.31 13.83
CA PHE A 316 7.93 -15.02 14.41
C PHE A 316 8.85 -16.23 14.30
N CYS A 317 10.10 -15.97 13.93
CA CYS A 317 11.20 -16.92 13.89
C CYS A 317 12.48 -16.22 14.35
N TYR A 318 12.83 -16.41 15.63
CA TYR A 318 13.98 -15.75 16.25
C TYR A 318 15.33 -16.38 15.88
N GLU A 319 15.31 -17.53 15.20
CA GLU A 319 16.51 -18.26 14.77
C GLU A 319 16.71 -18.14 13.25
N PRO A 320 17.64 -17.28 12.76
CA PRO A 320 17.87 -17.11 11.32
C PRO A 320 18.24 -18.40 10.58
N VAL A 321 18.89 -19.34 11.26
CA VAL A 321 19.26 -20.66 10.70
C VAL A 321 18.01 -21.47 10.34
N VAL A 322 16.94 -21.37 11.13
CA VAL A 322 15.66 -22.05 10.85
C VAL A 322 15.01 -21.46 9.60
N ILE A 323 15.04 -20.13 9.44
CA ILE A 323 14.56 -19.46 8.24
C ILE A 323 15.30 -19.99 7.00
N ASN A 324 16.63 -20.00 7.03
CA ASN A 324 17.43 -20.49 5.91
C ASN A 324 17.09 -21.94 5.58
N LYS A 325 16.98 -22.82 6.59
CA LYS A 325 16.59 -24.22 6.42
C LYS A 325 15.22 -24.36 5.74
N ILE A 326 14.22 -23.56 6.13
CA ILE A 326 12.88 -23.59 5.51
C ILE A 326 12.98 -23.26 4.02
N PHE A 327 13.62 -22.14 3.68
CA PHE A 327 13.69 -21.68 2.28
C PHE A 327 14.61 -22.55 1.41
N GLU A 328 15.71 -23.09 1.96
CA GLU A 328 16.55 -24.08 1.27
C GLU A 328 15.78 -25.37 0.98
N ARG A 329 14.97 -25.83 1.94
CA ARG A 329 14.07 -26.98 1.73
C ARG A 329 13.07 -26.70 0.60
N LEU A 330 12.50 -25.50 0.53
CA LEU A 330 11.60 -25.14 -0.57
C LEU A 330 12.30 -25.12 -1.92
N ARG A 331 13.59 -24.77 -1.99
CA ARG A 331 14.39 -24.84 -3.22
C ARG A 331 14.80 -26.26 -3.60
N ASN A 332 14.80 -27.17 -2.64
CA ASN A 332 15.30 -28.54 -2.75
C ASN A 332 14.23 -29.56 -2.33
N PHE A 333 12.96 -29.29 -2.67
CA PHE A 333 11.78 -29.94 -2.11
C PHE A 333 11.72 -31.44 -2.37
N SER A 334 12.21 -31.90 -3.53
CA SER A 334 12.29 -33.32 -3.89
C SER A 334 13.63 -33.97 -3.52
N GLY A 335 14.40 -33.37 -2.61
CA GLY A 335 15.72 -33.88 -2.18
C GLY A 335 16.85 -33.63 -3.18
N SER A 336 16.61 -32.84 -4.23
CA SER A 336 17.62 -32.44 -5.22
C SER A 336 17.59 -30.92 -5.45
N PRO A 337 18.71 -30.27 -5.85
CA PRO A 337 18.74 -28.84 -6.08
C PRO A 337 17.71 -28.35 -7.11
N LYS A 338 17.15 -27.16 -6.87
CA LYS A 338 16.19 -26.49 -7.78
C LYS A 338 14.91 -27.30 -8.07
N THR A 339 14.50 -28.13 -7.11
CA THR A 339 13.24 -28.89 -7.19
C THR A 339 12.20 -28.25 -6.28
N TYR A 340 11.62 -27.12 -6.69
CA TYR A 340 10.56 -26.47 -5.90
C TYR A 340 9.28 -27.31 -5.80
N PRO A 341 8.38 -27.06 -4.82
CA PRO A 341 7.05 -27.67 -4.81
C PRO A 341 6.32 -27.44 -6.14
N ASN A 342 5.61 -28.46 -6.62
CA ASN A 342 4.79 -28.38 -7.83
C ASN A 342 3.27 -28.39 -7.56
N ALA A 343 2.87 -28.69 -6.32
CA ALA A 343 1.49 -28.73 -5.86
C ALA A 343 1.42 -28.75 -4.32
N ILE A 344 0.21 -28.59 -3.79
CA ILE A 344 -0.16 -28.81 -2.36
C ILE A 344 -1.34 -29.78 -2.27
N LEU A 345 -1.65 -30.25 -1.05
CA LEU A 345 -2.77 -31.16 -0.76
C LEU A 345 -2.80 -32.38 -1.68
N ASN A 346 -1.68 -33.10 -1.73
CA ASN A 346 -1.52 -34.31 -2.55
C ASN A 346 -1.88 -34.10 -4.04
N GLY A 347 -1.55 -32.94 -4.60
CA GLY A 347 -1.76 -32.65 -6.02
C GLY A 347 -3.10 -31.99 -6.36
N LYS A 348 -3.97 -31.74 -5.37
CA LYS A 348 -5.26 -31.06 -5.56
C LYS A 348 -5.09 -29.70 -6.22
N TYR A 349 -4.13 -28.91 -5.76
CA TYR A 349 -3.84 -27.59 -6.31
C TYR A 349 -2.42 -27.52 -6.85
N LYS A 350 -2.31 -27.33 -8.17
CA LYS A 350 -1.04 -27.30 -8.89
C LYS A 350 -0.47 -25.89 -8.98
N ILE A 351 0.85 -25.80 -8.81
CA ILE A 351 1.62 -24.58 -9.00
C ILE A 351 1.92 -24.43 -10.48
N GLN A 352 1.60 -23.26 -11.02
CA GLN A 352 1.82 -22.88 -12.41
C GLN A 352 3.18 -22.20 -12.57
N PHE A 353 3.51 -21.23 -11.70
CA PHE A 353 4.76 -20.48 -11.77
C PHE A 353 5.36 -20.24 -10.40
N ILE A 354 6.68 -20.10 -10.40
CA ILE A 354 7.52 -19.84 -9.24
C ILE A 354 8.46 -18.69 -9.57
N ARG A 355 8.52 -17.71 -8.66
CA ARG A 355 9.49 -16.62 -8.68
C ARG A 355 10.23 -16.59 -7.35
N ASP A 356 11.54 -16.76 -7.38
CA ASP A 356 12.42 -16.68 -6.21
C ASP A 356 13.40 -15.52 -6.39
N LEU A 357 13.13 -14.41 -5.70
CA LEU A 357 13.94 -13.19 -5.77
C LEU A 357 15.19 -13.26 -4.88
N THR A 358 15.44 -14.39 -4.22
CA THR A 358 16.70 -14.65 -3.52
C THR A 358 17.78 -15.14 -4.47
N ASN A 359 17.42 -15.97 -5.45
CA ASN A 359 18.36 -16.55 -6.42
C ASN A 359 18.08 -16.17 -7.89
N GLY A 360 17.04 -15.37 -8.14
CA GLY A 360 16.73 -14.83 -9.46
C GLY A 360 15.95 -15.76 -10.38
N VAL A 361 15.36 -16.84 -9.87
CA VAL A 361 14.48 -17.71 -10.67
C VAL A 361 13.14 -17.03 -10.90
N ASP A 362 12.65 -17.01 -12.15
CA ASP A 362 11.25 -16.71 -12.47
C ASP A 362 10.79 -17.57 -13.66
N THR A 363 10.05 -18.63 -13.37
CA THR A 363 9.56 -19.59 -14.37
C THR A 363 8.47 -19.03 -15.29
N GLU A 364 7.91 -17.85 -14.98
CA GLU A 364 6.98 -17.16 -15.87
C GLU A 364 7.73 -16.44 -17.01
N GLN A 365 9.02 -16.15 -16.83
CA GLN A 365 9.84 -15.49 -17.84
C GLN A 365 10.42 -16.47 -18.86
N PRO A 366 10.52 -16.10 -20.15
CA PRO A 366 11.00 -17.00 -21.20
C PRO A 366 12.41 -17.54 -20.98
N ASP A 367 13.29 -16.77 -20.33
CA ASP A 367 14.66 -17.15 -20.01
C ASP A 367 14.83 -17.75 -18.60
N GLY A 368 13.74 -17.84 -17.84
CA GLY A 368 13.72 -18.34 -16.48
C GLY A 368 14.28 -17.38 -15.41
N ASN A 369 14.61 -16.13 -15.78
CA ASN A 369 15.25 -15.18 -14.88
C ASN A 369 14.28 -14.08 -14.41
N ALA A 370 14.38 -13.70 -13.14
CA ALA A 370 13.59 -12.61 -12.59
C ALA A 370 14.00 -11.25 -13.18
N ILE A 371 13.00 -10.44 -13.55
CA ILE A 371 13.19 -9.05 -14.00
C ILE A 371 13.38 -8.10 -12.81
N LEU A 372 12.83 -8.45 -11.65
CA LEU A 372 12.92 -7.64 -10.43
C LEU A 372 14.30 -7.78 -9.77
N PRO A 373 14.76 -6.77 -9.01
CA PRO A 373 16.03 -6.85 -8.31
C PRO A 373 16.10 -8.08 -7.39
N VAL A 374 17.22 -8.79 -7.48
CA VAL A 374 17.50 -10.02 -6.73
C VAL A 374 18.37 -9.68 -5.53
N SER A 375 18.09 -10.31 -4.39
CA SER A 375 18.85 -10.12 -3.17
C SER A 375 19.04 -11.45 -2.43
N ALA A 376 20.25 -11.99 -2.50
CA ALA A 376 20.63 -13.24 -1.85
C ALA A 376 20.52 -13.19 -0.31
N SER A 377 20.52 -11.99 0.28
CA SER A 377 20.39 -11.79 1.73
C SER A 377 18.94 -11.73 2.22
N THR A 378 17.95 -11.74 1.31
CA THR A 378 16.53 -11.66 1.66
C THR A 378 15.76 -12.82 1.05
N GLN A 379 15.03 -13.56 1.87
CA GLN A 379 14.22 -14.68 1.39
C GLN A 379 12.91 -14.15 0.81
N MET A 380 12.60 -14.47 -0.45
CA MET A 380 11.33 -14.11 -1.07
C MET A 380 10.98 -15.07 -2.22
N ILE A 381 9.99 -15.95 -2.00
CA ILE A 381 9.50 -16.90 -3.00
C ILE A 381 8.01 -16.64 -3.21
N THR A 382 7.61 -16.49 -4.47
CA THR A 382 6.21 -16.35 -4.89
C THR A 382 5.79 -17.58 -5.69
N PHE A 383 4.66 -18.17 -5.32
CA PHE A 383 4.03 -19.28 -6.02
C PHE A 383 2.71 -18.79 -6.63
N LYS A 384 2.53 -19.02 -7.93
CA LYS A 384 1.27 -18.79 -8.64
C LYS A 384 0.65 -20.12 -8.98
N PHE A 385 -0.61 -20.33 -8.62
CA PHE A 385 -1.36 -21.56 -8.85
C PHE A 385 -2.28 -21.42 -10.06
N PHE A 386 -2.59 -22.53 -10.73
CA PHE A 386 -3.44 -22.54 -11.92
C PHE A 386 -4.86 -22.02 -11.67
N ASN A 387 -5.36 -22.09 -10.44
CA ASN A 387 -6.68 -21.61 -10.07
C ASN A 387 -6.71 -20.11 -9.72
N GLY A 388 -5.60 -19.40 -9.87
CA GLY A 388 -5.52 -17.96 -9.63
C GLY A 388 -4.99 -17.55 -8.26
N LEU A 389 -4.72 -18.49 -7.33
CA LEU A 389 -4.04 -18.14 -6.08
C LEU A 389 -2.60 -17.70 -6.36
N VAL A 390 -2.20 -16.57 -5.79
CA VAL A 390 -0.81 -16.13 -5.71
C VAL A 390 -0.43 -16.04 -4.24
N ILE A 391 0.68 -16.63 -3.82
CA ILE A 391 1.21 -16.46 -2.47
C ILE A 391 2.70 -16.12 -2.50
N THR A 392 3.10 -15.08 -1.77
CA THR A 392 4.49 -14.73 -1.54
C THR A 392 4.87 -15.04 -0.10
N LEU A 393 5.88 -15.90 0.09
CA LEU A 393 6.56 -16.12 1.36
C LEU A 393 7.84 -15.29 1.40
N ARG A 394 8.01 -14.46 2.42
CA ARG A 394 9.20 -13.61 2.54
C ARG A 394 9.65 -13.37 3.97
N THR A 395 10.91 -13.01 4.15
CA THR A 395 11.41 -12.51 5.44
C THR A 395 11.18 -11.01 5.58
N SER A 396 10.99 -10.57 6.83
CA SER A 396 11.14 -9.15 7.17
C SER A 396 12.63 -8.79 7.20
N GLY A 397 12.96 -7.57 6.76
CA GLY A 397 14.34 -7.07 6.78
C GLY A 397 14.76 -6.48 8.14
N THR A 398 13.77 -6.12 8.97
CA THR A 398 13.97 -5.40 10.24
C THR A 398 13.47 -6.18 11.45
N GLU A 399 12.70 -7.25 11.23
CA GLU A 399 12.06 -8.02 12.29
C GLU A 399 12.30 -9.52 12.09
N PRO A 400 12.31 -10.33 13.17
CA PRO A 400 12.48 -11.79 13.07
C PRO A 400 11.18 -12.46 12.63
N LYS A 401 10.65 -12.09 11.45
CA LYS A 401 9.34 -12.52 10.94
C LYS A 401 9.45 -13.18 9.56
N ILE A 402 8.72 -14.27 9.37
CA ILE A 402 8.38 -14.84 8.06
C ILE A 402 6.95 -14.40 7.75
N LYS A 403 6.77 -13.55 6.74
CA LYS A 403 5.48 -13.05 6.29
C LYS A 403 4.98 -13.85 5.10
N TYR A 404 3.67 -14.04 5.02
CA TYR A 404 3.02 -14.56 3.83
C TYR A 404 1.94 -13.59 3.36
N TYR A 405 1.83 -13.44 2.05
CA TYR A 405 0.84 -12.61 1.38
C TYR A 405 0.16 -13.46 0.32
N ALA A 406 -1.05 -13.93 0.61
CA ALA A 406 -1.84 -14.70 -0.32
C ALA A 406 -2.98 -13.86 -0.90
N GLU A 407 -3.25 -14.08 -2.17
CA GLU A 407 -4.35 -13.48 -2.88
C GLU A 407 -4.97 -14.46 -3.85
N MET A 408 -6.28 -14.65 -3.74
CA MET A 408 -7.05 -15.29 -4.82
C MET A 408 -7.38 -14.24 -5.86
N CYS A 409 -6.85 -14.43 -7.07
CA CYS A 409 -7.18 -13.63 -8.25
C CYS A 409 -8.19 -14.40 -9.11
N ALA A 410 -9.47 -14.27 -8.79
CA ALA A 410 -10.51 -14.95 -9.54
C ALA A 410 -10.69 -14.34 -10.94
N GLN A 411 -11.10 -15.15 -11.91
CA GLN A 411 -11.44 -14.65 -13.24
C GLN A 411 -12.79 -13.92 -13.21
N PRO A 412 -13.01 -12.91 -14.08
CA PRO A 412 -14.33 -12.32 -14.26
C PRO A 412 -15.41 -13.38 -14.50
N GLY A 413 -16.56 -13.24 -13.83
CA GLY A 413 -17.67 -14.20 -13.87
C GLY A 413 -17.66 -15.27 -12.78
N GLN A 414 -16.57 -15.44 -12.02
CA GLN A 414 -16.60 -16.25 -10.79
C GLN A 414 -17.23 -15.45 -9.64
N SER A 415 -18.53 -15.59 -9.43
CA SER A 415 -19.30 -14.77 -8.49
C SER A 415 -19.56 -15.42 -7.13
N ASP A 416 -19.18 -16.67 -6.92
CA ASP A 416 -19.27 -17.32 -5.61
C ASP A 416 -18.06 -16.92 -4.74
N PHE A 417 -18.15 -15.71 -4.19
CA PHE A 417 -17.07 -15.11 -3.39
C PHE A 417 -16.80 -15.90 -2.11
N GLU A 418 -17.83 -16.50 -1.50
CA GLU A 418 -17.68 -17.30 -0.30
C GLU A 418 -16.90 -18.60 -0.58
N ALA A 419 -17.20 -19.30 -1.68
CA ALA A 419 -16.43 -20.47 -2.10
C ALA A 419 -14.97 -20.11 -2.41
N LEU A 420 -14.72 -18.95 -3.02
CA LEU A 420 -13.37 -18.47 -3.29
C LEU A 420 -12.61 -18.15 -1.99
N ILE A 421 -13.25 -17.52 -1.01
CA ILE A 421 -12.68 -17.26 0.33
C ILE A 421 -12.31 -18.59 1.00
N ASN A 422 -13.23 -19.55 1.03
CA ASN A 422 -13.01 -20.86 1.65
C ASN A 422 -11.87 -21.62 0.98
N THR A 423 -11.83 -21.62 -0.36
CA THR A 423 -10.73 -22.22 -1.13
C THR A 423 -9.40 -21.55 -0.81
N THR A 424 -9.38 -20.21 -0.74
CA THR A 424 -8.17 -19.45 -0.40
C THR A 424 -7.65 -19.84 0.98
N ASN A 425 -8.53 -19.88 1.98
CA ASN A 425 -8.16 -20.22 3.34
C ASN A 425 -7.65 -21.67 3.45
N GLU A 426 -8.30 -22.63 2.78
CA GLU A 426 -7.82 -24.03 2.71
C GLU A 426 -6.39 -24.10 2.13
N MET A 427 -6.16 -23.42 1.00
CA MET A 427 -4.84 -23.42 0.35
C MET A 427 -3.78 -22.73 1.19
N VAL A 428 -4.09 -21.61 1.84
CA VAL A 428 -3.17 -20.90 2.73
C VAL A 428 -2.79 -21.78 3.93
N SER A 429 -3.76 -22.42 4.57
CA SER A 429 -3.49 -23.37 5.66
C SER A 429 -2.59 -24.52 5.20
N ALA A 430 -2.87 -25.10 4.03
CA ALA A 430 -2.03 -26.16 3.47
C ALA A 430 -0.61 -25.69 3.15
N ILE A 431 -0.45 -24.49 2.57
CA ILE A 431 0.87 -23.92 2.28
C ILE A 431 1.63 -23.65 3.58
N ILE A 432 0.98 -23.13 4.62
CA ILE A 432 1.63 -22.94 5.92
C ILE A 432 2.13 -24.29 6.46
N GLU A 433 1.28 -25.30 6.52
CA GLU A 433 1.64 -26.61 7.07
C GLU A 433 2.69 -27.35 6.23
N GLU A 434 2.56 -27.36 4.90
CA GLU A 434 3.46 -28.08 4.01
C GLU A 434 4.79 -27.31 3.82
N PHE A 435 4.75 -25.98 3.66
CA PHE A 435 5.91 -25.17 3.25
C PHE A 435 6.63 -24.51 4.43
N LEU A 436 5.91 -24.02 5.43
CA LEU A 436 6.53 -23.40 6.61
C LEU A 436 6.71 -24.39 7.76
N GLN A 437 5.88 -25.43 7.86
CA GLN A 437 5.87 -26.43 8.94
C GLN A 437 6.03 -25.80 10.34
N PRO A 438 5.09 -24.93 10.78
CA PRO A 438 5.25 -24.15 12.00
C PRO A 438 5.59 -24.99 13.24
N SER A 439 4.93 -26.14 13.42
CA SER A 439 5.17 -27.01 14.58
C SER A 439 6.57 -27.64 14.56
N VAL A 440 7.09 -28.03 13.40
CA VAL A 440 8.44 -28.62 13.25
C VAL A 440 9.51 -27.57 13.44
N ASN A 441 9.27 -26.36 12.91
CA ASN A 441 10.22 -25.25 12.93
C ASN A 441 10.04 -24.31 14.13
N LYS A 442 9.12 -24.63 15.05
CA LYS A 442 8.82 -23.83 16.26
C LYS A 442 8.51 -22.36 15.95
N LEU A 443 7.75 -22.13 14.88
CA LEU A 443 7.33 -20.78 14.49
C LEU A 443 6.19 -20.32 15.39
N THR A 444 6.26 -19.08 15.89
CA THR A 444 5.21 -18.50 16.73
C THR A 444 4.25 -17.70 15.86
N PRO A 445 2.93 -18.01 15.83
CA PRO A 445 1.97 -17.21 15.06
C PRO A 445 1.86 -15.79 15.62
N LYS A 446 1.37 -14.87 14.78
CA LYS A 446 0.85 -13.58 15.26
C LYS A 446 -0.23 -13.85 16.32
N ALA A 447 -0.23 -13.09 17.43
CA ALA A 447 -1.33 -13.15 18.39
C ALA A 447 -2.61 -12.60 17.73
N ASP A 448 -3.75 -13.27 17.97
CA ASP A 448 -5.05 -12.88 17.41
C ASP A 448 -5.50 -11.49 17.87
#